data_AF-K2KLP0-F1
#
_entry.id   AF-K2KLP0-F1
#
_cell.length_a   1.000
_cell.length_b   1.000
_cell.length_c   1.000
_cell.angle_alpha   90.00
_cell.angle_beta   90.00
_cell.angle_gamma   90.00
#
_symmetry.space_group_name_H-M   'P 1'
#
loop_
_entity.id
_entity.type
_entity.pdbx_description
1 polymer ?
#
loop_
_entity_poly.entity_id
_entity_poly.type
_entity_poly.pdbx_seq_one_letter_code
_entity_poly.pdbx_strand_id
1 'polypeptide(L)'
;MQTADIEAHWPNALRWFLSQDLHHFAPWRLLEKHQQFEFHTESVEDDGPPRKGTLFVFARRDDNGDFAGLQMVDGIITERVICFHPLIPTHDPNQGLNVVSAIYENVFDFVAYKIIDDMKQQAQQVDASELRR
;
A
#
# COMPACT_ATOMS: atom_id res chain seq x y z
N MET A 1 8.33 -18.19 13.49
CA MET A 1 7.59 -17.02 12.99
C MET A 1 7.59 -15.96 14.08
N GLN A 2 8.26 -14.84 13.85
CA GLN A 2 8.05 -13.64 14.65
C GLN A 2 6.76 -13.02 14.11
N THR A 3 5.69 -13.02 14.90
CA THR A 3 4.58 -12.11 14.66
C THR A 3 5.19 -10.71 14.58
N ALA A 4 4.95 -9.99 13.48
CA ALA A 4 5.18 -8.56 13.45
C ALA A 4 4.56 -7.97 14.73
N ASP A 5 5.26 -7.06 15.41
CA ASP A 5 4.69 -6.39 16.59
C ASP A 5 3.51 -5.54 16.11
N ILE A 6 2.31 -6.13 16.07
CA ILE A 6 1.08 -5.49 15.60
C ILE A 6 0.72 -4.44 16.64
N GLU A 7 0.88 -3.17 16.29
CA GLU A 7 0.67 -2.08 17.24
C GLU A 7 -0.81 -1.71 17.35
N ALA A 8 -1.30 -1.56 18.58
CA ALA A 8 -2.71 -1.28 18.86
C ALA A 8 -3.23 0.03 18.21
N HIS A 9 -2.32 0.96 17.92
CA HIS A 9 -2.64 2.24 17.30
C HIS A 9 -2.86 2.15 15.77
N TRP A 10 -2.58 1.01 15.15
CA TRP A 10 -2.84 0.81 13.72
C TRP A 10 -4.35 0.60 13.45
N PRO A 11 -4.82 0.97 12.25
CA PRO A 11 -6.16 0.64 11.77
C PRO A 11 -6.56 -0.81 12.02
N ASN A 12 -7.78 -1.02 12.51
CA ASN A 12 -8.23 -2.36 12.88
C ASN A 12 -8.26 -3.30 11.68
N ALA A 13 -8.58 -2.77 10.49
CA ALA A 13 -8.58 -3.54 9.25
C ALA A 13 -7.19 -4.12 8.96
N LEU A 14 -6.12 -3.32 9.05
CA LEU A 14 -4.74 -3.81 8.88
C LEU A 14 -4.39 -4.88 9.92
N ARG A 15 -4.68 -4.61 11.19
CA ARG A 15 -4.42 -5.56 12.28
C ARG A 15 -5.13 -6.89 12.07
N TRP A 16 -6.34 -6.87 11.52
CA TRP A 16 -7.13 -8.07 11.24
C TRP A 16 -6.41 -9.03 10.29
N PHE A 17 -5.88 -8.52 9.18
CA PHE A 17 -5.12 -9.34 8.22
C PHE A 17 -3.82 -9.88 8.84
N LEU A 18 -3.02 -9.00 9.45
CA LEU A 18 -1.73 -9.38 10.03
C LEU A 18 -1.89 -10.39 11.19
N SER A 19 -2.92 -10.24 12.02
CA SER A 19 -3.17 -11.15 13.16
C SER A 19 -3.53 -12.58 12.74
N GLN A 20 -3.91 -12.76 11.48
CA GLN A 20 -4.25 -14.06 10.88
C GLN A 20 -3.14 -14.59 9.96
N ASP A 21 -1.95 -13.99 10.01
CA ASP A 21 -0.81 -14.35 9.16
C ASP A 21 -1.11 -14.21 7.65
N LEU A 22 -2.02 -13.30 7.30
CA LEU A 22 -2.39 -13.04 5.91
C LEU A 22 -1.45 -11.99 5.30
N HIS A 23 -0.28 -12.44 4.86
CA HIS A 23 0.78 -11.57 4.33
C HIS A 23 0.95 -11.62 2.82
N HIS A 24 0.64 -12.74 2.17
CA HIS A 24 0.98 -12.96 0.76
C HIS A 24 -0.29 -13.06 -0.10
N PHE A 25 -0.43 -12.13 -1.03
CA PHE A 25 -1.55 -12.04 -1.98
C PHE A 25 -1.01 -11.71 -3.38
N ALA A 26 -0.31 -12.66 -4.02
CA ALA A 26 0.42 -12.41 -5.27
C ALA A 26 -0.44 -11.62 -6.28
N PRO A 27 0.02 -10.44 -6.76
CA PRO A 27 1.42 -9.97 -6.70
C PRO A 27 1.75 -9.08 -5.49
N TRP A 28 0.80 -8.88 -4.57
CA TRP A 28 0.96 -8.05 -3.38
C TRP A 28 1.47 -8.82 -2.18
N ARG A 29 2.21 -8.10 -1.33
CA ARG A 29 2.64 -8.58 -0.02
C ARG A 29 2.42 -7.50 1.04
N LEU A 30 1.81 -7.87 2.15
CA LEU A 30 1.78 -7.02 3.35
C LEU A 30 3.12 -7.13 4.07
N LEU A 31 3.69 -5.98 4.39
CA LEU A 31 5.02 -5.86 4.97
C LEU A 31 4.97 -6.14 6.47
N GLU A 32 5.90 -6.94 6.97
CA GLU A 32 6.10 -7.12 8.42
C GLU A 32 6.83 -5.92 9.03
N LYS A 33 7.68 -5.25 8.23
CA LYS A 33 8.41 -4.04 8.60
C LYS A 33 7.87 -2.87 7.82
N HIS A 34 7.47 -1.84 8.55
CA HIS A 34 6.82 -0.67 7.99
C HIS A 34 7.84 0.45 7.82
N GLN A 35 7.65 1.25 6.78
CA GLN A 35 8.46 2.43 6.49
C GLN A 35 7.54 3.61 6.26
N GLN A 36 8.00 4.80 6.62
CA GLN A 36 7.29 6.05 6.35
C GLN A 36 7.78 6.62 5.02
N PHE A 37 6.84 6.98 4.15
CA PHE A 37 7.12 7.62 2.88
C PHE A 37 6.27 8.89 2.75
N GLU A 38 6.80 9.94 2.14
CA GLU A 38 6.01 11.11 1.75
C GLU A 38 5.31 10.83 0.42
N PHE A 39 4.11 11.37 0.19
CA PHE A 39 3.38 11.18 -1.06
C PHE A 39 2.75 12.46 -1.57
N HIS A 40 2.48 12.47 -2.87
CA HIS A 40 1.87 13.58 -3.59
C HIS A 40 0.70 13.07 -4.43
N THR A 41 -0.52 13.50 -4.09
CA THR A 41 -1.72 13.24 -4.90
C THR A 41 -1.81 14.29 -6.00
N GLU A 42 -0.95 14.22 -7.01
CA GLU A 42 -1.29 14.92 -8.25
C GLU A 42 -2.36 14.10 -8.96
N SER A 43 -3.54 14.69 -9.16
CA SER A 43 -4.58 14.25 -10.12
C SER A 43 -5.50 13.06 -9.76
N VAL A 44 -5.49 12.52 -8.54
CA VAL A 44 -6.38 11.38 -8.18
C VAL A 44 -7.70 11.80 -7.54
N GLU A 45 -7.77 13.01 -6.99
CA GLU A 45 -9.03 13.61 -6.52
C GLU A 45 -9.46 14.69 -7.54
N ASP A 46 -10.67 14.58 -8.08
CA ASP A 46 -11.30 15.50 -9.05
C ASP A 46 -10.92 16.97 -8.81
N ASP A 47 -10.35 17.63 -9.84
CA ASP A 47 -10.07 19.08 -9.99
C ASP A 47 -9.47 19.82 -8.76
N GLY A 48 -8.92 19.10 -7.78
CA GLY A 48 -8.35 19.66 -6.56
C GLY A 48 -6.88 20.07 -6.72
N PRO A 49 -6.38 21.01 -5.89
CA PRO A 49 -4.96 21.31 -5.85
C PRO A 49 -4.18 20.07 -5.38
N PRO A 50 -2.95 19.85 -5.87
CA PRO A 50 -2.10 18.76 -5.42
C PRO A 50 -1.99 18.72 -3.90
N ARG A 51 -2.31 17.58 -3.27
CA ARG A 51 -2.13 17.41 -1.82
C ARG A 51 -0.89 16.60 -1.54
N LYS A 52 -0.07 17.09 -0.61
CA LYS A 52 1.05 16.36 -0.03
C LYS A 52 0.62 15.73 1.28
N GLY A 53 1.21 14.59 1.63
CA GLY A 53 1.03 13.98 2.93
C GLY A 53 2.11 12.95 3.23
N THR A 54 1.96 12.27 4.37
CA THR A 54 2.83 11.16 4.78
C THR A 54 2.03 9.87 4.79
N LEU A 55 2.65 8.77 4.36
CA LEU A 55 2.09 7.43 4.39
C LEU A 55 2.85 6.56 5.39
N PHE A 56 2.09 5.75 6.11
CA PHE A 56 2.57 4.52 6.72
C PHE A 56 2.46 3.39 5.70
N VAL A 57 3.58 2.97 5.09
CA VAL A 57 3.57 1.94 4.04
C VAL A 57 3.44 0.56 4.66
N PHE A 58 2.42 -0.18 4.22
CA PHE A 58 2.09 -1.51 4.75
C PHE A 58 2.03 -2.59 3.68
N ALA A 59 2.05 -2.25 2.38
CA ALA A 59 2.07 -3.24 1.31
C ALA A 59 2.98 -2.84 0.16
N ARG A 60 3.54 -3.85 -0.51
CA ARG A 60 4.33 -3.72 -1.74
C ARG A 60 3.82 -4.71 -2.77
N ARG A 61 3.88 -4.32 -4.04
CA ARG A 61 3.67 -5.17 -5.19
C ARG A 61 5.02 -5.65 -5.76
N ASP A 62 5.13 -6.96 -5.99
CA ASP A 62 6.41 -7.62 -6.29
C ASP A 62 6.86 -7.47 -7.76
N ASP A 63 5.93 -7.29 -8.70
CA ASP A 63 6.21 -7.30 -10.14
C ASP A 63 6.56 -5.92 -10.73
N ASN A 64 6.03 -4.84 -10.17
CA ASN A 64 6.17 -3.49 -10.71
C ASN A 64 6.71 -2.46 -9.72
N GLY A 65 6.88 -2.83 -8.45
CA GLY A 65 7.42 -1.94 -7.42
C GLY A 65 6.43 -0.91 -6.89
N ASP A 66 5.13 -1.07 -7.14
CA ASP A 66 4.10 -0.25 -6.50
C ASP A 66 4.00 -0.53 -5.00
N PHE A 67 3.48 0.45 -4.26
CA PHE A 67 3.25 0.36 -2.82
C PHE A 67 1.83 0.76 -2.48
N ALA A 68 1.36 0.32 -1.32
CA ALA A 68 0.18 0.86 -0.67
C ALA A 68 0.52 1.29 0.77
N GLY A 69 0.04 2.47 1.15
CA GLY A 69 0.22 3.02 2.48
C GLY A 69 -1.06 3.62 3.04
N LEU A 70 -1.12 3.72 4.36
CA LEU A 70 -2.20 4.39 5.08
C LEU A 70 -1.85 5.86 5.25
N GLN A 71 -2.78 6.74 4.92
CA GLN A 71 -2.58 8.18 5.07
C GLN A 71 -2.36 8.52 6.55
N MET A 72 -1.35 9.34 6.82
CA MET A 72 -1.11 9.94 8.12
C MET A 72 -1.59 11.39 8.13
N VAL A 73 -2.34 11.77 9.15
CA VAL A 73 -2.80 13.15 9.42
C VAL A 73 -2.44 13.50 10.86
N ASP A 74 -1.67 14.57 11.05
CA ASP A 74 -1.19 15.02 12.37
C ASP A 74 -0.50 13.89 13.19
N GLY A 75 0.26 13.04 12.49
CA GLY A 75 0.96 11.90 13.10
C GLY A 75 0.08 10.67 13.39
N ILE A 76 -1.21 10.73 13.09
CA ILE A 76 -2.17 9.63 13.29
C ILE A 76 -2.36 8.87 11.99
N ILE A 77 -2.20 7.54 12.05
CA ILE A 77 -2.49 6.65 10.92
C ILE A 77 -4.01 6.53 10.76
N THR A 78 -4.52 6.97 9.62
CA THR A 78 -5.95 6.88 9.27
C THR A 78 -6.26 5.55 8.57
N GLU A 79 -7.54 5.29 8.28
CA GLU A 79 -7.96 4.11 7.50
C GLU A 79 -7.67 4.24 5.99
N ARG A 80 -7.56 5.47 5.46
CA ARG A 80 -7.49 5.74 4.02
C ARG A 80 -6.22 5.13 3.42
N VAL A 81 -6.38 4.23 2.45
CA VAL A 81 -5.29 3.57 1.74
C VAL A 81 -4.98 4.32 0.45
N ILE A 82 -3.71 4.55 0.19
CA ILE A 82 -3.20 5.23 -1.00
C ILE A 82 -2.22 4.29 -1.68
N CYS A 83 -2.53 3.91 -2.92
CA CYS A 83 -1.63 3.17 -3.80
C CYS A 83 -0.79 4.15 -4.60
N PHE A 84 0.50 3.89 -4.72
CA PHE A 84 1.41 4.77 -5.43
C PHE A 84 2.58 4.03 -6.04
N HIS A 85 3.15 4.62 -7.09
CA HIS A 85 4.42 4.22 -7.65
C HIS A 85 5.51 5.21 -7.19
N PRO A 86 6.61 4.73 -6.59
CA PRO A 86 7.67 5.63 -6.16
C PRO A 86 8.49 6.11 -7.35
N LEU A 87 8.58 7.43 -7.55
CA LEU A 87 9.55 7.97 -8.50
C LEU A 87 10.92 8.04 -7.83
N ILE A 88 11.95 7.59 -8.56
CA ILE A 88 13.34 7.80 -8.15
C ILE A 88 13.58 9.31 -8.10
N PRO A 89 14.13 9.88 -7.01
CA PRO A 89 14.42 11.30 -6.96
C PRO A 89 15.36 11.66 -8.12
N THR A 90 14.89 12.47 -9.05
CA THR A 90 15.76 13.29 -9.88
C THR A 90 16.51 14.26 -8.96
N HIS A 91 17.63 14.83 -9.41
CA HIS A 91 18.58 15.65 -8.63
C HIS A 91 18.00 16.81 -7.78
N ASP A 92 16.69 17.05 -7.79
CA ASP A 92 15.99 17.95 -6.88
C ASP A 92 15.44 17.18 -5.66
N PRO A 93 16.02 17.36 -4.45
CA PRO A 93 15.56 16.72 -3.22
C PRO A 93 14.14 17.14 -2.80
N ASN A 94 13.54 18.16 -3.45
CA ASN A 94 12.14 18.53 -3.26
C ASN A 94 11.16 17.82 -4.22
N GLN A 95 11.66 16.97 -5.13
CA GLN A 95 10.88 16.21 -6.12
C GLN A 95 10.79 14.70 -5.79
N GLY A 96 10.69 14.35 -4.51
CA GLY A 96 10.29 13.00 -4.08
C GLY A 96 8.81 12.74 -4.36
N LEU A 97 8.41 12.73 -5.64
CA LEU A 97 7.01 12.64 -6.05
C LEU A 97 6.61 11.17 -6.19
N ASN A 98 5.93 10.61 -5.18
CA ASN A 98 5.21 9.35 -5.37
C ASN A 98 3.95 9.62 -6.20
N VAL A 99 3.76 8.92 -7.32
CA VAL A 99 2.57 9.08 -8.19
C VAL A 99 1.47 8.20 -7.64
N VAL A 100 0.38 8.81 -7.16
CA VAL A 100 -0.78 8.07 -6.67
C VAL A 100 -1.53 7.44 -7.85
N SER A 101 -1.84 6.15 -7.73
CA SER A 101 -2.54 5.37 -8.76
C SER A 101 -3.97 5.03 -8.37
N ALA A 102 -4.27 4.92 -7.07
CA ALA A 102 -5.61 4.66 -6.56
C ALA A 102 -5.71 5.03 -5.08
N ILE A 103 -6.93 5.26 -4.61
CA ILE A 103 -7.26 5.53 -3.22
C ILE A 103 -8.44 4.65 -2.80
N TYR A 104 -8.40 4.12 -1.57
CA TYR A 104 -9.45 3.31 -0.98
C TYR A 104 -9.75 3.81 0.43
N GLU A 105 -10.99 3.62 0.90
CA GLU A 105 -11.40 4.12 2.21
C GLU A 105 -10.78 3.33 3.37
N ASN A 106 -10.46 2.05 3.17
CA ASN A 106 -9.84 1.18 4.16
C ASN A 106 -9.11 -0.02 3.53
N VAL A 107 -8.43 -0.81 4.37
CA VAL A 107 -7.68 -2.00 3.92
C VAL A 107 -8.58 -3.10 3.34
N PHE A 108 -9.83 -3.25 3.81
CA PHE A 108 -10.76 -4.22 3.21
C PHE A 108 -11.14 -3.82 1.78
N ASP A 109 -11.40 -2.54 1.52
CA ASP A 109 -11.70 -2.05 0.18
C ASP A 109 -10.50 -2.20 -0.76
N PHE A 110 -9.31 -1.86 -0.28
CA PHE A 110 -8.07 -2.12 -1.02
C PHE A 110 -7.92 -3.60 -1.37
N VAL A 111 -8.14 -4.50 -0.40
CA VAL A 111 -8.08 -5.94 -0.67
C VAL A 111 -9.13 -6.36 -1.69
N ALA A 112 -10.39 -5.99 -1.47
CA ALA A 112 -11.53 -6.43 -2.25
C ALA A 112 -11.49 -5.92 -3.70
N TYR A 113 -11.10 -4.67 -3.91
CA TYR A 113 -11.15 -4.03 -5.23
C TYR A 113 -9.82 -4.01 -5.96
N LYS A 114 -8.67 -4.02 -5.26
CA LYS A 114 -7.35 -4.01 -5.89
C LYS A 114 -6.66 -5.35 -5.84
N ILE A 115 -6.42 -5.87 -4.64
CA ILE A 115 -5.64 -7.12 -4.48
C ILE A 115 -6.35 -8.29 -5.16
N ILE A 116 -7.64 -8.48 -4.91
CA ILE A 116 -8.39 -9.59 -5.51
C ILE A 116 -8.43 -9.49 -7.04
N ASP A 117 -8.56 -8.30 -7.61
CA ASP A 117 -8.54 -8.13 -9.07
C ASP A 117 -7.14 -8.43 -9.64
N ASP A 118 -6.09 -7.89 -9.02
CA ASP A 118 -4.71 -8.16 -9.42
C ASP A 118 -4.36 -9.67 -9.31
N MET A 119 -4.81 -10.35 -8.25
CA MET A 119 -4.68 -11.81 -8.09
C MET A 119 -5.35 -12.58 -9.22
N LYS A 120 -6.59 -12.18 -9.61
CA LYS A 120 -7.31 -12.81 -10.72
C LYS A 120 -6.56 -12.65 -12.03
N GLN A 121 -6.00 -11.47 -12.28
CA GLN A 121 -5.20 -11.22 -13.48
C GLN A 121 -3.91 -12.05 -13.48
N GLN A 122 -3.19 -12.13 -12.35
CA GLN A 122 -1.98 -12.93 -12.27
C GLN A 122 -2.24 -14.44 -12.42
N ALA A 123 -3.34 -14.95 -11.85
CA ALA A 123 -3.73 -16.35 -11.96
C ALA A 123 -4.03 -16.80 -13.42
N GLN A 124 -4.23 -15.87 -14.35
CA GLN A 124 -4.36 -16.18 -15.79
C GLN A 124 -3.00 -16.43 -16.46
N GLN A 125 -1.91 -16.02 -15.82
CA GLN A 125 -0.56 -15.98 -16.41
C GLN A 125 0.44 -16.87 -15.67
N VAL A 126 0.22 -17.14 -14.38
CA VAL A 126 1.14 -17.86 -13.51
C VAL A 126 0.39 -18.98 -12.79
N ASP A 127 0.92 -20.20 -12.84
CA ASP A 127 0.35 -21.32 -12.10
C ASP A 127 0.60 -21.16 -10.59
N ALA A 128 -0.34 -21.62 -9.76
CA ALA A 128 -0.23 -21.50 -8.32
C ALA A 128 1.01 -22.21 -7.73
N SER A 129 1.52 -23.25 -8.40
CA SER A 129 2.74 -23.96 -7.99
C SER A 129 4.03 -23.15 -8.18
N GLU A 130 3.98 -22.08 -8.97
CA GLU A 130 5.11 -21.18 -9.23
C GLU A 130 5.21 -20.04 -8.20
N LEU A 131 4.17 -19.85 -7.38
CA LEU A 131 4.15 -18.83 -6.33
C LEU A 131 5.14 -19.19 -5.22
N ARG A 132 6.16 -18.36 -5.04
CA ARG A 132 7.13 -18.50 -3.94
C ARG A 132 6.52 -17.93 -2.66
N ARG A 133 6.50 -18.73 -1.59
CA ARG A 133 6.06 -18.31 -0.26
C ARG A 133 7.16 -17.53 0.46
#